data_AF-A0A843VG48-F1
#
_entry.id   AF-A0A843VG48-F1
#
_cell.length_a   1.000
_cell.length_b   1.000
_cell.length_c   1.000
_cell.angle_alpha   90.00
_cell.angle_beta   90.00
_cell.angle_gamma   90.00
#
_symmetry.space_group_name_H-M   'P 1'
#
loop_
_entity.id
_entity.type
_entity.pdbx_description
1 polymer ?
#
loop_
_entity_poly.entity_id
_entity_poly.type
_entity_poly.pdbx_seq_one_letter_code
_entity_poly.pdbx_strand_id
1 'polypeptide(L)'
;MGISKALPSPPCFLPPPLLLLLALPLSALLAALCPAFTSAADLYGLVYKGCATQAFPGGSQQAALSALASALTTQSTSSKFYKTTVSAAGGQPSLFGLFQCRGDLSVSDCAACVGRLPTMWDRLCGGAVAGRVQLNGCYGLYEISGFPQVSGTKMLYKVCGGSGGGDGFEEKRDTAFANLESVMASGSGGGFYATSFGDVYVMAQCEGDLSVADCAECVTEAVQKAEVECGGAASGQMYLDKCYLTYAYYRNGVPHGGIGIGGGGGGGGGGGPGTGQPTGKTVAIVVGGAAGVGFVVICVLFARSLYKKKDGEWRILMWWEGSRLLMAAVVPQVVRLLQKFRILLE
;
A
#
# COMPACT_ATOMS: atom_id res chain seq x y z
N MET A 1 -51.29 56.19 22.16
CA MET A 1 -50.13 55.28 22.27
C MET A 1 -49.99 54.55 20.95
N GLY A 2 -48.92 54.81 20.20
CA GLY A 2 -48.70 54.20 18.88
C GLY A 2 -47.37 54.67 18.31
N ILE A 3 -46.29 54.05 18.77
CA ILE A 3 -44.92 54.39 18.36
C ILE A 3 -44.60 53.50 17.15
N SER A 4 -44.35 54.12 16.00
CA SER A 4 -43.73 53.47 14.84
C SER A 4 -42.35 52.93 15.23
N LYS A 5 -42.13 51.62 15.04
CA LYS A 5 -40.79 51.01 15.08
C LYS A 5 -40.54 50.26 13.77
N ALA A 6 -39.44 50.66 13.13
CA ALA A 6 -38.94 50.14 11.87
C ALA A 6 -38.35 48.72 12.00
N LEU A 7 -38.38 48.01 10.87
CA LEU A 7 -37.82 46.68 10.62
C LEU A 7 -36.28 46.67 10.71
N PRO A 8 -35.64 45.61 11.24
CA PRO A 8 -34.23 45.32 10.98
C PRO A 8 -34.01 44.49 9.70
N SER A 9 -33.01 44.90 8.92
CA SER A 9 -32.45 44.26 7.71
C SER A 9 -31.49 43.09 8.03
N PRO A 10 -31.20 42.18 7.07
CA PRO A 10 -30.53 40.89 7.31
C PRO A 10 -29.00 40.99 7.52
N PRO A 11 -28.35 39.93 8.07
CA PRO A 11 -26.90 39.89 8.20
C PRO A 11 -26.19 39.77 6.83
N CYS A 12 -25.17 40.61 6.64
CA CYS A 12 -24.29 40.63 5.47
C CYS A 12 -23.60 39.27 5.25
N PHE A 13 -23.83 38.69 4.08
CA PHE A 13 -22.98 37.65 3.51
C PHE A 13 -21.60 38.23 3.16
N LEU A 14 -20.53 37.55 3.57
CA LEU A 14 -19.16 37.83 3.15
C LEU A 14 -18.97 37.49 1.66
N PRO A 15 -18.14 38.24 0.91
CA PRO A 15 -18.05 38.09 -0.53
C PRO A 15 -17.26 36.81 -0.93
N PRO A 16 -17.64 36.17 -2.05
CA PRO A 16 -17.08 34.88 -2.50
C PRO A 16 -15.59 34.81 -2.89
N PRO A 17 -14.86 35.89 -3.29
CA PRO A 17 -13.49 35.73 -3.78
C PRO A 17 -12.45 35.47 -2.67
N LEU A 18 -12.76 35.78 -1.40
CA LEU A 18 -11.81 35.59 -0.30
C LEU A 18 -11.73 34.13 0.19
N LEU A 19 -12.81 33.34 0.04
CA LEU A 19 -12.81 31.91 0.38
C LEU A 19 -11.98 31.08 -0.62
N LEU A 20 -11.97 31.47 -1.91
CA LEU A 20 -11.16 30.81 -2.93
C LEU A 20 -9.65 30.99 -2.70
N LEU A 21 -9.22 32.15 -2.21
CA LEU A 21 -7.80 32.48 -1.98
C LEU A 21 -7.17 31.68 -0.83
N LEU A 22 -7.98 31.18 0.12
CA LEU A 22 -7.53 30.33 1.24
C LEU A 22 -7.62 28.82 0.94
N ALA A 23 -8.45 28.42 -0.02
CA ALA A 23 -8.63 27.01 -0.39
C ALA A 23 -7.45 26.46 -1.20
N LEU A 24 -6.87 27.28 -2.09
CA LEU A 24 -5.71 26.93 -2.92
C LEU A 24 -4.43 26.56 -2.11
N PRO A 25 -3.99 27.37 -1.13
CA PRO A 25 -2.82 27.02 -0.32
C PRO A 25 -3.07 25.85 0.63
N LEU A 26 -4.30 25.68 1.12
CA LEU A 26 -4.67 24.55 1.98
C LEU A 26 -4.72 23.22 1.20
N SER A 27 -5.19 23.25 -0.05
CA SER A 27 -5.13 22.13 -1.00
C SER A 27 -3.68 21.75 -1.34
N ALA A 28 -2.82 22.73 -1.59
CA ALA A 28 -1.41 22.50 -1.87
C ALA A 28 -0.67 21.94 -0.64
N LEU A 29 -1.04 22.38 0.58
CA LEU A 29 -0.47 21.88 1.84
C LEU A 29 -0.94 20.45 2.15
N LEU A 30 -2.20 20.09 1.87
CA LEU A 30 -2.68 18.71 1.97
C LEU A 30 -1.99 17.78 0.96
N ALA A 31 -1.71 18.26 -0.25
CA ALA A 31 -0.97 17.51 -1.26
C ALA A 31 0.51 17.33 -0.87
N ALA A 32 1.12 18.30 -0.19
CA ALA A 32 2.50 18.24 0.31
C ALA A 32 2.65 17.39 1.59
N LEU A 33 1.58 17.17 2.34
CA LEU A 33 1.52 16.29 3.52
C LEU A 33 1.19 14.83 3.17
N CYS A 34 0.80 14.54 1.93
CA CYS A 34 0.76 13.16 1.47
C CYS A 34 2.21 12.69 1.24
N PRO A 35 2.71 11.68 1.98
CA PRO A 35 3.83 10.91 1.46
C PRO A 35 3.42 10.45 0.06
N ALA A 36 4.36 10.45 -0.89
CA ALA A 36 4.13 9.85 -2.20
C ALA A 36 3.63 8.43 -1.96
N PHE A 37 2.31 8.24 -2.12
CA PHE A 37 1.73 6.91 -2.12
C PHE A 37 2.45 6.18 -3.25
N THR A 38 3.22 5.14 -2.93
CA THR A 38 3.26 3.98 -3.82
C THR A 38 1.81 3.70 -4.15
N SER A 39 1.42 3.94 -5.40
CA SER A 39 0.02 4.07 -5.74
C SER A 39 -0.71 2.79 -5.31
N ALA A 40 -1.68 2.91 -4.39
CA ALA A 40 -2.54 1.80 -4.01
C ALA A 40 -3.24 1.16 -5.23
N ALA A 41 -3.29 1.89 -6.36
CA ALA A 41 -3.70 1.41 -7.67
C ALA A 41 -2.92 0.17 -8.15
N ASP A 42 -1.65 0.02 -7.78
CA ASP A 42 -0.84 -1.11 -8.22
C ASP A 42 -1.23 -2.39 -7.48
N LEU A 43 -1.38 -2.35 -6.15
CA LEU A 43 -1.70 -3.54 -5.33
C LEU A 43 -3.05 -4.20 -5.68
N TYR A 44 -4.03 -3.40 -6.11
CA TYR A 44 -5.37 -3.90 -6.43
C TYR A 44 -5.57 -4.19 -7.92
N GLY A 45 -4.53 -4.04 -8.74
CA GLY A 45 -4.55 -4.37 -10.15
C GLY A 45 -4.88 -5.85 -10.36
N LEU A 46 -5.86 -6.15 -11.21
CA LEU A 46 -6.21 -7.52 -11.58
C LEU A 46 -5.11 -8.11 -12.45
N VAL A 47 -4.53 -9.22 -12.01
CA VAL A 47 -3.59 -10.02 -12.80
C VAL A 47 -4.37 -11.02 -13.65
N TYR A 48 -5.11 -11.92 -12.99
CA TYR A 48 -5.94 -12.89 -13.68
C TYR A 48 -7.13 -13.33 -12.82
N LYS A 49 -8.11 -13.96 -13.47
CA LYS A 49 -9.24 -14.62 -12.83
C LYS A 49 -9.44 -16.02 -13.38
N GLY A 50 -10.11 -16.86 -12.60
CA GLY A 50 -10.64 -18.15 -13.06
C GLY A 50 -11.98 -18.40 -12.40
N CYS A 51 -12.99 -18.80 -13.16
CA CYS A 51 -14.31 -19.11 -12.62
C CYS A 51 -14.72 -20.49 -13.11
N ALA A 52 -15.37 -21.26 -12.25
CA ALA A 52 -15.98 -22.52 -12.62
C ALA A 52 -17.10 -22.31 -13.65
N THR A 53 -17.29 -23.28 -14.52
CA THR A 53 -18.42 -23.29 -15.47
C THR A 53 -19.72 -23.75 -14.84
N GLN A 54 -19.65 -24.45 -13.70
CA GLN A 54 -20.83 -24.88 -12.97
C GLN A 54 -21.38 -23.73 -12.12
N ALA A 55 -22.71 -23.66 -12.03
CA ALA A 55 -23.42 -22.75 -11.15
C ALA A 55 -23.97 -23.49 -9.94
N PHE A 56 -24.23 -22.75 -8.86
CA PHE A 56 -24.73 -23.32 -7.61
C PHE A 56 -26.12 -23.97 -7.78
N PRO A 57 -26.32 -25.21 -7.29
CA PRO A 57 -27.63 -25.86 -7.31
C PRO A 57 -28.64 -25.04 -6.48
N GLY A 58 -29.74 -24.61 -7.11
CA GLY A 58 -30.78 -23.84 -6.43
C GLY A 58 -30.59 -22.31 -6.42
N GLY A 59 -29.58 -21.78 -7.12
CA GLY A 59 -29.36 -20.33 -7.26
C GLY A 59 -28.13 -19.82 -6.50
N SER A 60 -28.02 -18.51 -6.31
CA SER A 60 -26.83 -17.85 -5.73
C SER A 60 -26.62 -18.19 -4.25
N GLN A 61 -25.41 -18.56 -3.86
CA GLN A 61 -25.04 -18.85 -2.47
C GLN A 61 -24.48 -17.63 -1.75
N GLN A 62 -25.21 -16.52 -1.87
CA GLN A 62 -24.74 -15.21 -1.42
C GLN A 62 -24.45 -15.18 0.08
N ALA A 63 -25.30 -15.83 0.89
CA ALA A 63 -25.12 -15.90 2.34
C ALA A 63 -23.80 -16.63 2.69
N ALA A 64 -23.54 -17.79 2.09
CA ALA A 64 -22.31 -18.55 2.34
C ALA A 64 -21.07 -17.80 1.87
N LEU A 65 -21.10 -17.20 0.67
CA LEU A 65 -20.00 -16.38 0.15
C LEU A 65 -19.73 -15.15 1.03
N SER A 66 -20.79 -14.49 1.52
CA SER A 66 -20.64 -13.34 2.42
C SER A 66 -20.02 -13.73 3.77
N ALA A 67 -20.39 -14.90 4.31
CA ALA A 67 -19.82 -15.43 5.53
C ALA A 67 -18.33 -15.79 5.34
N LEU A 68 -18.00 -16.44 4.22
CA LEU A 68 -16.61 -16.75 3.87
C LEU A 68 -15.78 -15.47 3.70
N ALA A 69 -16.26 -14.53 2.90
CA ALA A 69 -15.63 -13.23 2.68
C ALA A 69 -15.36 -12.50 3.99
N SER A 70 -16.32 -12.51 4.92
CA SER A 70 -16.18 -11.88 6.23
C SER A 70 -15.11 -12.57 7.08
N ALA A 71 -15.08 -13.91 7.09
CA ALA A 71 -14.07 -14.69 7.80
C ALA A 71 -12.66 -14.41 7.26
N LEU A 72 -12.48 -14.44 5.94
CA LEU A 72 -11.20 -14.16 5.28
C LEU A 72 -10.74 -12.72 5.53
N THR A 73 -11.63 -11.74 5.37
CA THR A 73 -11.29 -10.32 5.60
C THR A 73 -10.93 -10.07 7.06
N THR A 74 -11.65 -10.67 8.01
CA THR A 74 -11.32 -10.55 9.44
C THR A 74 -9.93 -11.11 9.73
N GLN A 75 -9.62 -12.30 9.21
CA GLN A 75 -8.32 -12.91 9.48
C GLN A 75 -7.14 -12.17 8.81
N SER A 76 -7.39 -11.47 7.71
CA SER A 76 -6.37 -10.67 7.01
C SER A 76 -5.81 -9.51 7.83
N THR A 77 -6.47 -9.09 8.91
CA THR A 77 -5.96 -8.06 9.82
C THR A 77 -4.84 -8.56 10.73
N SER A 78 -4.54 -9.86 10.71
CA SER A 78 -3.56 -10.50 11.61
C SER A 78 -2.67 -11.51 10.90
N SER A 79 -3.03 -11.96 9.70
CA SER A 79 -2.27 -12.95 8.92
C SER A 79 -2.21 -12.59 7.45
N LYS A 80 -1.14 -13.02 6.77
CA LYS A 80 -0.98 -12.91 5.31
C LYS A 80 -1.49 -14.14 4.55
N PHE A 81 -1.82 -15.21 5.26
CA PHE A 81 -2.42 -16.42 4.70
C PHE A 81 -3.47 -16.97 5.66
N TYR A 82 -4.59 -17.42 5.11
CA TYR A 82 -5.59 -18.16 5.86
C TYR A 82 -6.48 -18.93 4.90
N LYS A 83 -6.88 -20.13 5.33
CA LYS A 83 -7.88 -20.95 4.67
C LYS A 83 -8.90 -21.45 5.67
N THR A 84 -10.15 -21.56 5.24
CA THR A 84 -11.24 -22.03 6.10
C THR A 84 -12.37 -22.61 5.28
N THR A 85 -13.22 -23.38 5.94
CA THR A 85 -14.48 -23.88 5.38
C THR A 85 -15.61 -23.32 6.22
N VAL A 86 -16.54 -22.61 5.58
CA VAL A 86 -17.75 -22.11 6.23
C VAL A 86 -18.95 -22.95 5.80
N SER A 87 -19.83 -23.22 6.75
CA SER A 87 -21.14 -23.83 6.47
C SER A 87 -22.21 -22.80 6.80
N ALA A 88 -23.00 -22.40 5.80
CA ALA A 88 -24.10 -21.46 6.03
C ALA A 88 -25.32 -22.17 6.59
N ALA A 89 -26.10 -21.45 7.41
CA ALA A 89 -27.36 -21.94 7.94
C ALA A 89 -28.36 -22.26 6.81
N GLY A 90 -29.31 -23.17 7.06
CA GLY A 90 -30.39 -23.47 6.11
C GLY A 90 -30.04 -24.49 5.02
N GLY A 91 -29.11 -25.42 5.28
CA GLY A 91 -28.81 -26.53 4.36
C GLY A 91 -28.03 -26.15 3.10
N GLN A 92 -27.41 -24.96 3.09
CA GLN A 92 -26.50 -24.55 2.02
C GLN A 92 -25.22 -25.40 2.05
N PRO A 93 -24.59 -25.67 0.89
CA PRO A 93 -23.35 -26.44 0.88
C PRO A 93 -22.22 -25.64 1.52
N SER A 94 -21.29 -26.37 2.15
CA SER A 94 -20.11 -25.78 2.75
C SER A 94 -19.18 -25.22 1.66
N LEU A 95 -18.69 -24.00 1.88
CA LEU A 95 -17.73 -23.35 0.99
C LEU A 95 -16.35 -23.35 1.63
N PHE A 96 -15.37 -23.83 0.89
CA PHE A 96 -13.96 -23.63 1.20
C PHE A 96 -13.49 -22.32 0.58
N GLY A 97 -12.53 -21.67 1.22
CA GLY A 97 -11.79 -20.59 0.60
C GLY A 97 -10.54 -20.22 1.34
N LEU A 98 -9.71 -19.43 0.66
CA LEU A 98 -8.45 -18.94 1.20
C LEU A 98 -8.13 -17.56 0.66
N PHE A 99 -7.23 -16.87 1.36
CA PHE A 99 -6.49 -15.75 0.81
C PHE A 99 -4.99 -15.93 1.05
N GLN A 100 -4.21 -15.35 0.16
CA GLN A 100 -2.75 -15.25 0.28
C GLN A 100 -2.33 -13.84 -0.14
N CYS A 101 -1.86 -13.03 0.78
CA CYS A 101 -1.24 -11.74 0.49
C CYS A 101 0.21 -11.93 0.04
N ARG A 102 0.71 -10.96 -0.73
CA ARG A 102 2.12 -10.91 -1.10
C ARG A 102 3.00 -10.75 0.14
N GLY A 103 4.10 -11.51 0.20
CA GLY A 103 4.85 -11.72 1.44
C GLY A 103 5.53 -10.47 2.02
N ASP A 104 5.82 -9.47 1.19
CA ASP A 104 6.42 -8.18 1.57
C ASP A 104 5.42 -7.13 2.08
N LEU A 105 4.11 -7.35 1.95
CA LEU A 105 3.10 -6.35 2.31
C LEU A 105 2.97 -6.16 3.82
N SER A 106 2.62 -4.95 4.24
CA SER A 106 2.15 -4.71 5.60
C SER A 106 0.82 -5.44 5.83
N VAL A 107 0.48 -5.71 7.10
CA VAL A 107 -0.81 -6.35 7.44
C VAL A 107 -1.98 -5.44 7.05
N SER A 108 -1.82 -4.12 7.11
CA SER A 108 -2.83 -3.17 6.64
C SER A 108 -3.04 -3.22 5.13
N ASP A 109 -1.97 -3.30 4.33
CA ASP A 109 -2.08 -3.41 2.87
C ASP A 109 -2.67 -4.75 2.46
N CYS A 110 -2.29 -5.81 3.16
CA CYS A 110 -2.87 -7.13 3.01
C CYS A 110 -4.38 -7.10 3.26
N ALA A 111 -4.83 -6.58 4.40
CA ALA A 111 -6.25 -6.49 4.72
C ALA A 111 -7.03 -5.62 3.71
N ALA A 112 -6.44 -4.52 3.25
CA ALA A 112 -7.03 -3.68 2.23
C ALA A 112 -7.16 -4.41 0.88
N CYS A 113 -6.18 -5.23 0.49
CA CYS A 113 -6.24 -6.04 -0.72
C CYS A 113 -7.29 -7.14 -0.62
N VAL A 114 -7.27 -7.91 0.48
CA VAL A 114 -8.23 -8.99 0.73
C VAL A 114 -9.67 -8.46 0.76
N GLY A 115 -9.88 -7.28 1.33
CA GLY A 115 -11.19 -6.60 1.32
C GLY A 115 -11.74 -6.27 -0.08
N ARG A 116 -10.93 -6.34 -1.15
CA ARG A 116 -11.40 -6.20 -2.54
C ARG A 116 -11.92 -7.49 -3.16
N LEU A 117 -11.46 -8.65 -2.66
CA LEU A 117 -11.80 -9.96 -3.22
C LEU A 117 -13.31 -10.20 -3.32
N PRO A 118 -14.15 -9.87 -2.32
CA PRO A 118 -15.59 -10.15 -2.40
C PRO A 118 -16.27 -9.43 -3.56
N THR A 119 -15.93 -8.17 -3.80
CA THR A 119 -16.45 -7.39 -4.93
C THR A 119 -15.90 -7.91 -6.26
N MET A 120 -14.64 -8.36 -6.29
CA MET A 120 -14.05 -8.94 -7.50
C MET A 120 -14.71 -10.28 -7.85
N TRP A 121 -14.96 -11.15 -6.89
CA TRP A 121 -15.66 -12.43 -7.12
C TRP A 121 -17.07 -12.21 -7.68
N ASP A 122 -17.85 -11.32 -7.08
CA ASP A 122 -19.20 -10.97 -7.54
C ASP A 122 -19.19 -10.46 -9.00
N ARG A 123 -18.33 -9.48 -9.30
CA ARG A 123 -18.26 -8.86 -10.64
C ARG A 123 -17.69 -9.77 -11.71
N LEU A 124 -16.73 -10.64 -11.36
CA LEU A 124 -15.95 -11.39 -12.34
C LEU A 124 -16.40 -12.83 -12.54
N CYS A 125 -17.01 -13.44 -11.50
CA CYS A 125 -17.43 -14.84 -11.50
C CYS A 125 -18.93 -15.05 -11.24
N GLY A 126 -19.67 -14.02 -10.80
CA GLY A 126 -21.12 -14.10 -10.62
C GLY A 126 -21.54 -15.29 -9.77
N GLY A 127 -22.43 -16.13 -10.29
CA GLY A 127 -22.97 -17.31 -9.59
C GLY A 127 -22.17 -18.61 -9.71
N ALA A 128 -20.90 -18.55 -10.12
CA ALA A 128 -20.05 -19.74 -10.29
C ALA A 128 -19.76 -20.44 -8.95
N VAL A 129 -19.71 -21.78 -8.96
CA VAL A 129 -19.48 -22.58 -7.73
C VAL A 129 -18.08 -22.50 -7.16
N ALA A 130 -17.14 -22.05 -7.97
CA ALA A 130 -15.77 -21.77 -7.58
C ALA A 130 -15.25 -20.58 -8.38
N GLY A 131 -14.40 -19.78 -7.74
CA GLY A 131 -13.82 -18.60 -8.33
C GLY A 131 -12.49 -18.28 -7.68
N ARG A 132 -11.55 -17.83 -8.50
CA ARG A 132 -10.25 -17.33 -8.07
C ARG A 132 -9.94 -16.00 -8.71
N VAL A 133 -9.28 -15.14 -7.94
CA VAL A 133 -8.85 -13.82 -8.37
C VAL A 133 -7.43 -13.60 -7.85
N GLN A 134 -6.52 -13.28 -8.76
CA GLN A 134 -5.18 -12.81 -8.44
C GLN A 134 -5.12 -11.31 -8.68
N LEU A 135 -4.84 -10.56 -7.62
CA LEU A 135 -4.42 -9.16 -7.68
C LEU A 135 -2.91 -9.08 -7.48
N ASN A 136 -2.29 -7.95 -7.81
CA ASN A 136 -0.85 -7.74 -7.58
C ASN A 136 -0.44 -7.91 -6.11
N GLY A 137 -1.34 -7.58 -5.17
CA GLY A 137 -1.07 -7.66 -3.73
C GLY A 137 -1.62 -8.91 -3.03
N CYS A 138 -2.59 -9.62 -3.60
CA CYS A 138 -3.22 -10.75 -2.94
C CYS A 138 -3.94 -11.68 -3.92
N TYR A 139 -4.01 -12.95 -3.53
CA TYR A 139 -4.77 -14.00 -4.16
C TYR A 139 -5.96 -14.38 -3.29
N GLY A 140 -7.08 -14.70 -3.92
CA GLY A 140 -8.26 -15.22 -3.25
C GLY A 140 -8.94 -16.31 -4.06
N LEU A 141 -9.32 -17.39 -3.38
CA LEU A 141 -10.05 -18.52 -3.94
C LEU A 141 -11.28 -18.81 -3.05
N TYR A 142 -12.41 -19.11 -3.69
CA TYR A 142 -13.53 -19.79 -3.06
C TYR A 142 -13.95 -20.98 -3.93
N GLU A 143 -14.44 -22.04 -3.30
CA GLU A 143 -14.99 -23.20 -3.99
C GLU A 143 -15.98 -23.96 -3.10
N ILE A 144 -16.93 -24.62 -3.74
CA ILE A 144 -17.82 -25.57 -3.05
C ILE A 144 -17.00 -26.77 -2.54
N SER A 145 -17.34 -27.27 -1.35
CA SER A 145 -16.68 -28.45 -0.80
C SER A 145 -16.76 -29.64 -1.76
N GLY A 146 -15.63 -30.30 -2.00
CA GLY A 146 -15.51 -31.39 -2.97
C GLY A 146 -15.26 -30.93 -4.41
N PHE A 147 -14.94 -29.65 -4.64
CA PHE A 147 -14.52 -29.17 -5.95
C PHE A 147 -13.24 -29.91 -6.42
N PRO A 148 -13.17 -30.32 -7.70
CA PRO A 148 -12.03 -31.09 -8.21
C PRO A 148 -10.72 -30.33 -8.08
N GLN A 149 -9.76 -30.96 -7.41
CA GLN A 149 -8.41 -30.42 -7.27
C GLN A 149 -7.57 -30.75 -8.52
N VAL A 150 -6.74 -29.81 -8.94
CA VAL A 150 -5.77 -29.98 -10.02
C VAL A 150 -4.37 -30.12 -9.45
N SER A 151 -3.40 -30.53 -10.28
CA SER A 151 -1.99 -30.50 -9.85
C SER A 151 -1.59 -29.09 -9.43
N GLY A 152 -0.88 -28.97 -8.30
CA GLY A 152 -0.39 -27.68 -7.80
C GLY A 152 0.56 -26.96 -8.77
N THR A 153 1.17 -27.72 -9.68
CA THR A 153 2.11 -27.22 -10.70
C THR A 153 1.42 -26.89 -12.04
N LYS A 154 0.10 -27.03 -12.13
CA LYS A 154 -0.66 -26.67 -13.33
C LYS A 154 -0.52 -25.18 -13.59
N MET A 155 -0.06 -24.79 -14.77
CA MET A 155 -0.04 -23.40 -15.19
C MET A 155 -1.47 -22.87 -15.36
N LEU A 156 -1.78 -21.79 -14.65
CA LEU A 156 -3.09 -21.14 -14.68
C LEU A 156 -3.09 -19.86 -15.51
N TYR A 157 -2.00 -19.12 -15.46
CA TYR A 157 -1.85 -17.86 -16.17
C TYR A 157 -0.38 -17.57 -16.44
N LYS A 158 -0.12 -16.99 -17.62
CA LYS A 158 1.23 -16.52 -17.97
C LYS A 158 1.17 -15.20 -18.74
N VAL A 159 2.22 -14.41 -18.56
CA VAL A 159 2.50 -13.23 -19.37
C VAL A 159 4.00 -13.21 -19.65
N CYS A 160 4.37 -12.96 -20.91
CA CYS A 160 5.75 -12.71 -21.29
C CYS A 160 5.85 -11.27 -21.79
N GLY A 161 6.90 -10.57 -21.36
CA GLY A 161 7.23 -9.23 -21.82
C GLY A 161 7.79 -9.22 -23.24
N GLY A 162 8.04 -8.02 -23.76
CA GLY A 162 8.72 -7.85 -25.03
C GLY A 162 10.18 -8.28 -24.98
N SER A 163 10.79 -8.40 -26.16
CA SER A 163 12.23 -8.46 -26.32
C SER A 163 12.87 -7.16 -25.80
N GLY A 164 14.00 -7.25 -25.12
CA GLY A 164 14.66 -6.06 -24.58
C GLY A 164 15.58 -6.29 -23.39
N GLY A 165 15.93 -7.54 -23.09
CA GLY A 165 17.04 -7.82 -22.19
C GLY A 165 18.32 -7.28 -22.80
N GLY A 166 19.08 -6.47 -22.05
CA GLY A 166 20.40 -6.03 -22.48
C GLY A 166 21.39 -7.19 -22.57
N ASP A 167 22.66 -6.87 -22.85
CA ASP A 167 23.72 -7.88 -22.95
C ASP A 167 23.81 -8.71 -21.67
N GLY A 168 23.90 -10.04 -21.84
CA GLY A 168 23.97 -11.01 -20.75
C GLY A 168 22.67 -11.13 -19.93
N PHE A 169 21.53 -10.68 -20.44
CA PHE A 169 20.26 -10.74 -19.71
C PHE A 169 19.88 -12.16 -19.28
N GLU A 170 19.98 -13.14 -20.19
CA GLU A 170 19.60 -14.53 -19.88
C GLU A 170 20.48 -15.10 -18.77
N GLU A 171 21.80 -14.90 -18.83
CA GLU A 171 22.72 -15.30 -17.76
C GLU A 171 22.37 -14.64 -16.41
N LYS A 172 22.07 -13.33 -16.42
CA LYS A 172 21.66 -12.60 -15.21
C LYS A 172 20.35 -13.14 -14.64
N ARG A 173 19.37 -13.44 -15.51
CA ARG A 173 18.07 -13.99 -15.13
C ARG A 173 18.23 -15.37 -14.53
N ASP A 174 18.97 -16.26 -15.19
CA ASP A 174 19.14 -17.64 -14.77
C ASP A 174 19.92 -17.70 -13.44
N THR A 175 20.88 -16.79 -13.25
CA THR A 175 21.55 -16.61 -11.94
C THR A 175 20.57 -16.13 -10.86
N ALA A 176 19.69 -15.19 -11.19
CA ALA A 176 18.65 -14.73 -10.26
C ALA A 176 17.68 -15.86 -9.89
N PHE A 177 17.27 -16.69 -10.85
CA PHE A 177 16.45 -17.87 -10.62
C PHE A 177 17.14 -18.89 -9.72
N ALA A 178 18.39 -19.24 -9.99
CA ALA A 178 19.15 -20.18 -9.16
C ALA A 178 19.28 -19.71 -7.69
N ASN A 179 19.55 -18.41 -7.48
CA ASN A 179 19.60 -17.83 -6.14
C ASN A 179 18.23 -17.92 -5.44
N LEU A 180 17.15 -17.66 -6.17
CA LEU A 180 15.79 -17.73 -5.65
C LEU A 180 15.40 -19.17 -5.30
N GLU A 181 15.65 -20.14 -6.18
CA GLU A 181 15.37 -21.56 -5.92
C GLU A 181 16.13 -22.07 -4.70
N SER A 182 17.40 -21.69 -4.54
CA SER A 182 18.21 -22.07 -3.38
C SER A 182 17.59 -21.61 -2.05
N VAL A 183 17.07 -20.38 -2.00
CA VAL A 183 16.42 -19.83 -0.79
C VAL A 183 15.06 -20.49 -0.53
N MET A 184 14.31 -20.79 -1.59
CA MET A 184 13.02 -21.48 -1.46
C MET A 184 13.22 -22.93 -0.98
N ALA A 185 14.22 -23.64 -1.50
CA ALA A 185 14.58 -24.99 -1.09
C ALA A 185 15.09 -25.08 0.35
N SER A 186 15.74 -24.04 0.87
CA SER A 186 16.18 -23.99 2.27
C SER A 186 15.05 -23.63 3.24
N GLY A 187 13.89 -23.20 2.74
CA GLY A 187 12.77 -22.70 3.55
C GLY A 187 13.03 -21.34 4.19
N SER A 188 14.20 -20.72 3.96
CA SER A 188 14.57 -19.46 4.60
C SER A 188 13.70 -18.27 4.16
N GLY A 189 13.10 -18.36 2.97
CA GLY A 189 12.12 -17.38 2.49
C GLY A 189 10.72 -17.51 3.10
N GLY A 190 10.43 -18.55 3.89
CA GLY A 190 9.08 -18.75 4.45
C GLY A 190 7.97 -18.77 3.39
N GLY A 191 8.27 -19.28 2.19
CA GLY A 191 7.35 -19.35 1.06
C GLY A 191 7.25 -18.08 0.21
N PHE A 192 7.98 -17.00 0.52
CA PHE A 192 8.07 -15.79 -0.31
C PHE A 192 9.51 -15.29 -0.39
N TYR A 193 10.01 -15.07 -1.60
CA TYR A 193 11.34 -14.49 -1.76
C TYR A 193 11.40 -13.57 -2.98
N ALA A 194 12.07 -12.44 -2.81
CA ALA A 194 12.35 -11.49 -3.85
C ALA A 194 13.83 -11.12 -3.79
N THR A 195 14.47 -11.09 -4.96
CA THR A 195 15.89 -10.77 -5.08
C THR A 195 16.18 -10.13 -6.43
N SER A 196 17.40 -9.65 -6.60
CA SER A 196 17.87 -9.14 -7.88
C SER A 196 19.29 -9.62 -8.15
N PHE A 197 19.58 -9.86 -9.42
CA PHE A 197 20.94 -10.10 -9.89
C PHE A 197 21.25 -9.16 -11.06
N GLY A 198 22.18 -8.23 -10.84
CA GLY A 198 22.42 -7.11 -11.75
C GLY A 198 21.15 -6.31 -11.98
N ASP A 199 20.69 -6.31 -13.23
CA ASP A 199 19.55 -5.52 -13.71
C ASP A 199 18.22 -6.32 -13.71
N VAL A 200 18.23 -7.56 -13.23
CA VAL A 200 17.07 -8.45 -13.23
C VAL A 200 16.53 -8.58 -11.82
N TYR A 201 15.27 -8.21 -11.63
CA TYR A 201 14.51 -8.49 -10.40
C TYR A 201 13.70 -9.76 -10.59
N VAL A 202 13.65 -10.61 -9.57
CA VAL A 202 12.85 -11.82 -9.53
C VAL A 202 12.10 -11.93 -8.21
N MET A 203 10.91 -12.51 -8.24
CA MET A 203 10.10 -12.76 -7.05
C MET A 203 9.28 -14.02 -7.24
N ALA A 204 9.24 -14.87 -6.23
CA ALA A 204 8.41 -16.05 -6.19
C ALA A 204 7.67 -16.17 -4.87
N GLN A 205 6.52 -16.84 -4.92
CA GLN A 205 5.72 -17.10 -3.75
C GLN A 205 4.95 -18.41 -3.89
N CYS A 206 4.91 -19.17 -2.80
CA CYS A 206 4.11 -20.37 -2.62
C CYS A 206 2.82 -20.06 -1.86
N GLU A 207 1.80 -20.90 -2.04
CA GLU A 207 0.64 -20.95 -1.16
C GLU A 207 1.10 -21.36 0.25
N GLY A 208 0.59 -20.65 1.27
CA GLY A 208 1.14 -20.71 2.62
C GLY A 208 0.96 -22.03 3.38
N ASP A 209 0.28 -23.02 2.81
CA ASP A 209 0.11 -24.36 3.37
C ASP A 209 1.02 -25.43 2.75
N LEU A 210 1.83 -25.07 1.75
CA LEU A 210 2.81 -25.99 1.18
C LEU A 210 3.95 -26.28 2.17
N SER A 211 4.45 -27.52 2.12
CA SER A 211 5.71 -27.86 2.79
C SER A 211 6.89 -27.18 2.08
N VAL A 212 8.05 -27.10 2.74
CA VAL A 212 9.27 -26.53 2.13
C VAL A 212 9.63 -27.29 0.84
N ALA A 213 9.46 -28.61 0.81
CA ALA A 213 9.76 -29.43 -0.35
C ALA A 213 8.78 -29.17 -1.51
N ASP A 214 7.46 -29.18 -1.23
CA ASP A 214 6.45 -28.93 -2.27
C ASP A 214 6.54 -27.50 -2.82
N CYS A 215 6.89 -26.54 -1.96
CA CYS A 215 7.12 -25.16 -2.35
C CYS A 215 8.34 -25.04 -3.27
N ALA A 216 9.45 -25.70 -2.92
CA ALA A 216 10.65 -25.73 -3.77
C ALA A 216 10.37 -26.36 -5.14
N GLU A 217 9.68 -27.50 -5.17
CA GLU A 217 9.29 -28.17 -6.40
C GLU A 217 8.39 -27.27 -7.28
N CYS A 218 7.38 -26.62 -6.68
CA CYS A 218 6.50 -25.73 -7.42
C CYS A 218 7.26 -24.54 -8.04
N VAL A 219 8.18 -23.94 -7.29
CA VAL A 219 9.00 -22.82 -7.78
C VAL A 219 9.92 -23.28 -8.91
N THR A 220 10.54 -24.45 -8.79
CA THR A 220 11.37 -25.01 -9.86
C THR A 220 10.58 -25.28 -11.13
N GLU A 221 9.36 -25.80 -11.02
CA GLU A 221 8.45 -25.95 -12.15
C GLU A 221 8.05 -24.59 -12.76
N ALA A 222 7.90 -23.55 -11.95
CA ALA A 222 7.61 -22.19 -12.43
C ALA A 222 8.81 -21.60 -13.19
N VAL A 223 10.05 -21.85 -12.72
CA VAL A 223 11.30 -21.46 -13.40
C VAL A 223 11.42 -22.14 -14.75
N GLN A 224 11.28 -23.47 -14.80
CA GLN A 224 11.35 -24.24 -16.04
C GLN A 224 10.29 -23.77 -17.06
N LYS A 225 9.06 -23.51 -16.59
CA LYS A 225 8.01 -22.95 -17.44
C LYS A 225 8.35 -21.53 -17.91
N ALA A 226 8.99 -20.70 -17.08
CA ALA A 226 9.42 -19.37 -17.51
C ALA A 226 10.45 -19.43 -18.64
N GLU A 227 11.43 -20.34 -18.54
CA GLU A 227 12.47 -20.54 -19.55
C GLU A 227 11.87 -21.02 -20.88
N VAL A 228 10.98 -22.03 -20.83
CA VAL A 228 10.35 -22.61 -22.03
C VAL A 228 9.34 -21.67 -22.67
N GLU A 229 8.49 -21.02 -21.87
CA GLU A 229 7.33 -20.28 -22.37
C GLU A 229 7.62 -18.82 -22.68
N CYS A 230 8.62 -18.21 -22.02
CA CYS A 230 9.00 -16.83 -22.26
C CYS A 230 10.37 -16.67 -22.93
N GLY A 231 11.20 -17.71 -23.04
CA GLY A 231 12.49 -17.64 -23.73
C GLY A 231 13.29 -16.40 -23.29
N GLY A 232 13.84 -15.62 -24.22
CA GLY A 232 14.58 -14.39 -23.94
C GLY A 232 13.74 -13.14 -23.61
N ALA A 233 12.47 -13.28 -23.21
CA ALA A 233 11.64 -12.12 -22.87
C ALA A 233 12.22 -11.33 -21.68
N ALA A 234 12.19 -10.01 -21.75
CA ALA A 234 12.79 -9.14 -20.73
C ALA A 234 12.02 -9.14 -19.39
N SER A 235 10.79 -9.67 -19.38
CA SER A 235 9.98 -9.87 -18.18
C SER A 235 9.05 -11.05 -18.37
N GLY A 236 8.57 -11.60 -17.27
CA GLY A 236 7.58 -12.66 -17.31
C GLY A 236 6.90 -12.87 -15.99
N GLN A 237 5.70 -13.43 -16.05
CA GLN A 237 4.91 -13.84 -14.90
C GLN A 237 4.34 -15.24 -15.18
N MET A 238 4.61 -16.17 -14.27
CA MET A 238 4.15 -17.56 -14.32
C MET A 238 3.35 -17.82 -13.05
N TYR A 239 2.03 -17.99 -13.20
CA TYR A 239 1.15 -18.36 -12.09
C TYR A 239 0.72 -19.82 -12.26
N LEU A 240 1.19 -20.66 -11.37
CA LEU A 240 0.78 -22.05 -11.21
C LEU A 240 -0.33 -22.11 -10.15
N ASP A 241 -0.91 -23.28 -9.92
CA ASP A 241 -2.02 -23.43 -8.98
C ASP A 241 -1.64 -23.17 -7.53
N LYS A 242 -0.40 -23.51 -7.12
CA LYS A 242 0.08 -23.35 -5.74
C LYS A 242 1.29 -22.44 -5.57
N CYS A 243 1.81 -21.84 -6.63
CA CYS A 243 2.88 -20.86 -6.54
C CYS A 243 2.92 -19.95 -7.77
N TYR A 244 3.72 -18.89 -7.71
CA TYR A 244 4.01 -18.07 -8.87
C TYR A 244 5.48 -17.60 -8.88
N LEU A 245 5.96 -17.26 -10.07
CA LEU A 245 7.25 -16.62 -10.34
C LEU A 245 7.02 -15.39 -11.21
N THR A 246 7.67 -14.28 -10.87
CA THR A 246 7.69 -13.06 -11.68
C THR A 246 9.13 -12.59 -11.84
N TYR A 247 9.46 -12.04 -13.00
CA TYR A 247 10.75 -11.41 -13.24
C TYR A 247 10.63 -10.22 -14.18
N ALA A 248 11.54 -9.26 -14.04
CA ALA A 248 11.62 -8.10 -14.92
C ALA A 248 13.04 -7.54 -14.99
N TYR A 249 13.46 -7.18 -16.19
CA TYR A 249 14.68 -6.46 -16.49
C TYR A 249 14.48 -4.95 -16.37
N TYR A 250 15.44 -4.28 -15.72
CA TYR A 250 15.46 -2.84 -15.54
C TYR A 250 16.72 -2.25 -16.16
N ARG A 251 16.57 -1.55 -17.28
CA ARG A 251 17.69 -0.98 -18.05
C ARG A 251 18.61 -0.04 -17.25
N ASN A 252 18.10 0.59 -16.19
CA ASN A 252 18.85 1.52 -15.34
C ASN A 252 19.14 0.94 -13.95
N GLY A 253 19.17 -0.40 -13.83
CA GLY A 253 19.25 -1.10 -12.56
C GLY A 253 17.91 -1.19 -11.83
N VAL A 254 17.79 -2.17 -10.94
CA VAL A 254 16.57 -2.38 -10.14
C VAL A 254 16.39 -1.21 -9.15
N PRO A 255 15.24 -0.53 -9.13
CA PRO A 255 15.01 0.58 -8.20
C PRO A 255 15.10 0.11 -6.74
N HIS A 256 16.12 0.52 -6.00
CA HIS A 256 16.26 0.23 -4.58
C HIS A 256 15.48 1.26 -3.73
N GLY A 257 14.15 1.23 -3.84
CA GLY A 257 13.24 2.00 -3.02
C GLY A 257 12.87 1.25 -1.73
N GLY A 258 13.68 1.36 -0.69
CA GLY A 258 13.25 1.30 0.71
C GLY A 258 12.43 0.09 1.21
N ILE A 259 12.82 -1.15 0.92
CA ILE A 259 12.69 -2.27 1.87
C ILE A 259 13.99 -3.06 1.78
N GLY A 260 14.92 -2.76 2.68
CA GLY A 260 16.20 -3.46 2.77
C GLY A 260 15.99 -4.87 3.29
N ILE A 261 16.05 -5.86 2.42
CA ILE A 261 16.51 -7.20 2.78
C ILE A 261 17.90 -7.33 2.16
N GLY A 262 18.92 -7.33 3.03
CA GLY A 262 20.31 -7.28 2.63
C GLY A 262 20.73 -8.47 1.78
N GLY A 263 21.19 -8.18 0.57
CA GLY A 263 22.05 -9.06 -0.22
C GLY A 263 23.33 -8.29 -0.53
N GLY A 264 24.41 -8.60 0.19
CA GLY A 264 25.73 -8.05 -0.10
C GLY A 264 26.24 -8.61 -1.43
N GLY A 265 26.33 -7.74 -2.43
CA GLY A 265 26.99 -8.03 -3.70
C GLY A 265 27.91 -6.86 -4.05
N GLY A 266 29.19 -6.99 -3.73
CA GLY A 266 30.22 -6.04 -4.13
C GLY A 266 30.53 -6.18 -5.63
N GLY A 267 30.53 -5.08 -6.35
CA GLY A 267 30.99 -4.98 -7.72
C GLY A 267 31.27 -3.52 -8.07
N GLY A 268 32.55 -3.16 -8.24
CA GLY A 268 33.00 -1.80 -8.46
C GLY A 268 33.23 -1.41 -9.92
N GLY A 269 33.26 -0.09 -10.15
CA GLY A 269 33.77 0.62 -11.34
C GLY A 269 32.66 1.16 -12.24
N GLY A 270 32.61 2.43 -12.66
CA GLY A 270 33.42 3.63 -12.42
C GLY A 270 32.97 4.77 -13.35
N GLY A 271 33.00 6.03 -12.87
CA GLY A 271 33.26 7.24 -13.69
C GLY A 271 32.09 8.11 -14.19
N GLY A 272 32.01 9.37 -13.71
CA GLY A 272 31.51 10.52 -14.49
C GLY A 272 30.49 11.44 -13.79
N PRO A 273 30.60 12.78 -13.82
CA PRO A 273 30.16 13.66 -12.74
C PRO A 273 28.70 14.14 -12.89
N GLY A 274 27.91 14.00 -11.82
CA GLY A 274 26.59 14.59 -11.69
C GLY A 274 26.45 15.19 -10.30
N THR A 275 26.25 16.50 -10.24
CA THR A 275 26.23 17.36 -9.07
C THR A 275 25.25 16.87 -7.98
N GLY A 276 25.78 16.16 -6.98
CA GLY A 276 25.06 15.77 -5.76
C GLY A 276 25.16 16.87 -4.71
N GLN A 277 24.05 17.54 -4.45
CA GLN A 277 23.88 18.51 -3.37
C GLN A 277 23.60 17.74 -2.06
N PRO A 278 24.30 18.00 -0.94
CA PRO A 278 24.15 17.19 0.26
C PRO A 278 22.82 17.41 0.99
N THR A 279 22.21 16.29 1.30
CA THR A 279 20.98 16.01 2.05
C THR A 279 21.11 16.40 3.54
N GLY A 280 21.35 17.68 3.80
CA GLY A 280 21.34 18.27 5.16
C GLY A 280 20.31 19.39 5.33
N LYS A 281 19.56 19.75 4.28
CA LYS A 281 18.64 20.91 4.30
C LYS A 281 17.18 20.57 4.57
N THR A 282 16.77 19.30 4.47
CA THR A 282 15.34 18.95 4.58
C THR A 282 14.81 19.05 6.01
N VAL A 283 15.63 18.76 7.03
CA VAL A 283 15.20 18.92 8.44
C VAL A 283 15.12 20.39 8.84
N ALA A 284 15.97 21.26 8.28
CA ALA A 284 15.96 22.69 8.55
C ALA A 284 14.73 23.41 7.96
N ILE A 285 14.21 22.92 6.81
CA ILE A 285 13.04 23.53 6.14
C ILE A 285 11.74 23.23 6.90
N VAL A 286 11.60 22.03 7.48
CA VAL A 286 10.36 21.63 8.17
C VAL A 286 10.18 22.37 9.51
N VAL A 287 11.25 22.62 10.26
CA VAL A 287 11.18 23.36 11.53
C VAL A 287 11.08 24.88 11.28
N GLY A 288 11.74 25.40 10.24
CA GLY A 288 11.63 26.81 9.84
C GLY A 288 10.25 27.20 9.33
N GLY A 289 9.56 26.28 8.61
CA GLY A 289 8.22 26.51 8.10
C GLY A 289 7.15 26.67 9.18
N ALA A 290 7.18 25.82 10.22
CA ALA A 290 6.24 25.90 11.32
C ALA A 290 6.41 27.18 12.18
N ALA A 291 7.66 27.59 12.44
CA ALA A 291 7.96 28.82 13.16
C ALA A 291 7.61 30.08 12.34
N GLY A 292 7.87 30.06 11.03
CA GLY A 292 7.54 31.16 10.13
C GLY A 292 6.04 31.40 10.01
N VAL A 293 5.23 30.34 9.88
CA VAL A 293 3.76 30.45 9.83
C VAL A 293 3.21 30.96 11.16
N GLY A 294 3.74 30.49 12.30
CA GLY A 294 3.36 31.01 13.62
C GLY A 294 3.66 32.51 13.78
N PHE A 295 4.83 32.96 13.33
CA PHE A 295 5.21 34.37 13.39
C PHE A 295 4.33 35.26 12.50
N VAL A 296 4.00 34.81 11.29
CA VAL A 296 3.11 35.54 10.38
C VAL A 296 1.69 35.65 10.96
N VAL A 297 1.16 34.60 11.58
CA VAL A 297 -0.15 34.65 12.26
C VAL A 297 -0.13 35.64 13.41
N ILE A 298 0.93 35.65 14.24
CA ILE A 298 1.08 36.61 15.35
C ILE A 298 1.17 38.05 14.81
N CYS A 299 1.94 38.30 13.75
CA CYS A 299 2.06 39.62 13.13
C CYS A 299 0.73 40.10 12.54
N VAL A 300 -0.06 39.24 11.91
CA VAL A 300 -1.40 39.59 11.38
C VAL A 300 -2.39 39.90 12.50
N LEU A 301 -2.33 39.17 13.62
CA LEU A 301 -3.16 39.45 14.80
C LEU A 301 -2.77 40.78 15.46
N PHE A 302 -1.48 41.11 15.53
CA PHE A 302 -0.99 42.41 16.01
C PHE A 302 -1.37 43.56 15.06
N ALA A 303 -1.26 43.37 13.75
CA ALA A 303 -1.70 44.37 12.78
C ALA A 303 -3.21 44.61 12.88
N ARG A 304 -4.02 43.56 13.10
CA ARG A 304 -5.46 43.68 13.35
C ARG A 304 -5.79 44.38 14.66
N SER A 305 -4.97 44.23 15.71
CA SER A 305 -5.17 44.95 16.98
C SER A 305 -4.84 46.44 16.86
N LEU A 306 -3.85 46.80 16.02
CA LEU A 306 -3.50 48.19 15.71
C LEU A 306 -4.51 48.88 14.77
N TYR A 307 -5.13 48.13 13.86
CA TYR A 307 -6.14 48.68 12.93
C TYR A 307 -7.50 48.94 13.57
N LYS A 308 -7.76 48.44 14.78
CA LYS A 308 -8.95 48.83 15.54
C LYS A 308 -8.68 50.07 16.38
N LYS A 309 -8.69 51.24 15.72
CA LYS A 309 -9.12 52.46 16.43
C LYS A 309 -9.70 53.58 15.56
N LYS A 310 -11.02 53.67 15.61
CA LYS A 310 -11.90 54.85 15.69
C LYS A 310 -13.32 54.25 15.77
N ASP A 311 -13.96 54.16 16.93
CA ASP A 311 -14.39 55.30 17.73
C ASP A 311 -14.04 55.19 19.23
N GLY A 312 -13.92 56.35 19.86
CA GLY A 312 -13.20 56.56 21.11
C GLY A 312 -13.85 55.97 22.36
N GLU A 313 -13.09 55.13 23.06
CA GLU A 313 -12.91 55.17 24.52
C GLU A 313 -11.72 54.24 24.84
N TRP A 314 -10.75 54.70 25.64
CA TRP A 314 -9.64 53.84 26.06
C TRP A 314 -10.11 52.86 27.12
N ARG A 315 -10.28 51.58 26.77
CA ARG A 315 -10.27 50.48 27.72
C ARG A 315 -9.06 49.59 27.48
N ILE A 316 -7.90 50.11 27.88
CA ILE A 316 -6.79 49.26 28.34
C ILE A 316 -7.29 48.68 29.65
N LEU A 317 -7.72 47.41 29.64
CA LEU A 317 -7.81 46.49 30.79
C LEU A 317 -8.55 45.23 30.31
N MET A 318 -7.96 44.06 30.58
CA MET A 318 -8.43 42.70 30.25
C MET A 318 -7.87 42.03 28.99
N TRP A 319 -6.55 42.07 28.78
CA TRP A 319 -5.91 40.97 28.03
C TRP A 319 -4.53 40.54 28.55
N TRP A 320 -4.23 40.83 29.83
CA TRP A 320 -2.94 40.50 30.44
C TRP A 320 -2.96 39.26 31.36
N GLU A 321 -4.13 38.74 31.73
CA GLU A 321 -4.23 37.53 32.58
C GLU A 321 -4.42 36.24 31.78
N GLY A 322 -5.10 36.27 30.62
CA GLY A 322 -5.28 35.07 29.77
C GLY A 322 -4.00 34.55 29.14
N SER A 323 -3.10 35.45 28.73
CA SER A 323 -1.82 35.11 28.09
C SER A 323 -0.80 34.57 29.08
N ARG A 324 -0.92 34.90 30.38
CA ARG A 324 -0.10 34.33 31.45
C ARG A 324 -0.43 32.86 31.69
N LEU A 325 -1.71 32.49 31.66
CA LEU A 325 -2.14 31.09 31.82
C LEU A 325 -1.73 30.20 30.65
N LEU A 326 -1.83 30.72 29.41
CA LEU A 326 -1.39 29.97 28.22
C LEU A 326 0.13 29.79 28.19
N MET A 327 0.91 30.83 28.51
CA MET A 327 2.36 30.73 28.56
C MET A 327 2.84 29.88 29.76
N ALA A 328 2.16 29.95 30.91
CA ALA A 328 2.48 29.10 32.07
C ALA A 328 2.19 27.61 31.84
N ALA A 329 1.22 27.27 30.97
CA ALA A 329 0.92 25.88 30.61
C ALA A 329 1.87 25.32 29.53
N VAL A 330 2.30 26.16 28.59
CA VAL A 330 3.07 25.73 27.41
C VAL A 330 4.57 25.70 27.67
N VAL A 331 5.11 26.69 28.41
CA VAL A 331 6.57 26.80 28.64
C VAL A 331 7.16 25.58 29.38
N PRO A 332 6.54 25.01 30.43
CA PRO A 332 7.07 23.81 31.09
C PRO A 332 7.04 22.57 30.19
N GLN A 333 6.07 22.46 29.28
CA GLN A 333 5.96 21.33 28.35
C GLN A 333 7.03 21.42 27.25
N VAL A 334 7.29 22.62 26.74
CA VAL A 334 8.34 22.86 25.76
C VAL A 334 9.73 22.68 26.37
N VAL A 335 9.96 23.14 27.61
CA VAL A 335 11.24 22.91 28.31
C VAL A 335 11.48 21.42 28.59
N ARG A 336 10.44 20.65 28.97
CA ARG A 336 10.55 19.18 29.11
C ARG A 336 10.83 18.47 27.79
N LEU A 337 10.24 18.94 26.69
CA LEU A 337 10.52 18.42 25.35
C LEU A 337 11.97 18.73 24.93
N LEU A 338 12.45 19.95 25.15
CA LEU A 338 13.82 20.34 24.81
C LEU A 338 14.87 19.64 25.70
N GLN A 339 14.58 19.38 26.98
CA GLN A 339 15.45 18.57 27.84
C GLN A 339 15.47 17.09 27.43
N LYS A 340 14.33 16.51 27.00
CA LYS A 340 14.29 15.16 26.41
C LYS A 340 15.07 15.05 25.11
N PHE A 341 15.05 16.11 24.29
CA PHE A 341 15.84 16.17 23.06
C PHE A 341 17.35 16.30 23.32
N ARG A 342 17.77 16.97 24.41
CA ARG A 342 19.19 17.06 24.80
C ARG A 342 19.78 15.70 25.22
N ILE A 343 19.00 14.82 25.83
CA ILE A 343 19.42 13.46 26.24
C ILE A 343 19.55 12.51 25.03
N LEU A 344 18.91 12.82 23.89
CA LEU A 344 19.01 12.03 22.66
C LEU A 344 20.17 12.47 21.73
N LEU A 345 20.93 13.48 22.13
CA LEU A 345 22.03 14.07 21.35
C LEU A 345 23.39 14.06 22.08
N GLU A 346 23.47 13.39 23.23
CA GLU A 346 24.74 12.96 23.86
C GLU A 346 24.93 11.46 23.74
#